data_AF-A0A534DPR3-F1
#
_entry.id   AF-A0A534DPR3-F1
#
_cell.length_a   1.000
_cell.length_b   1.000
_cell.length_c   1.000
_cell.angle_alpha   90.00
_cell.angle_beta   90.00
_cell.angle_gamma   90.00
#
_symmetry.space_group_name_H-M   'P 1'
#
loop_
_entity.id
_entity.type
_entity.pdbx_description
1 polymer ?
#
loop_
_entity_poly.entity_id
_entity_poly.type
_entity_poly.pdbx_seq_one_letter_code
_entity_poly.pdbx_strand_id
1 'polypeptide(L)' 'MSESVMVQMRTALERALAPSTLEIVDDSARHAGHAGARGGGHFKVTLVAGAFRGRSRLERHR' A
#
# COMPACT_ATOMS: atom_id res chain seq x y z
N MET A 1 -2.86 -14.83 5.57
CA MET A 1 -2.73 -14.43 4.15
C MET A 1 -2.38 -12.95 4.01
N SER A 2 -3.07 -12.03 4.69
CA SER A 2 -2.79 -10.59 4.57
C SER A 2 -1.42 -10.15 5.10
N GLU A 3 -0.91 -10.79 6.15
CA GLU A 3 0.40 -10.47 6.72
C GLU A 3 1.56 -10.65 5.71
N SER A 4 1.52 -11.72 4.91
CA SER A 4 2.51 -11.95 3.83
C SER A 4 2.43 -10.88 2.73
N VAL A 5 1.21 -10.45 2.36
CA VAL A 5 0.99 -9.40 1.37
C VAL A 5 1.52 -8.05 1.87
N MET A 6 1.25 -7.69 3.13
CA MET A 6 1.77 -6.45 3.71
C MET A 6 3.31 -6.42 3.74
N VAL A 7 3.95 -7.54 4.07
CA VAL A 7 5.43 -7.65 4.04
C VAL A 7 5.97 -7.45 2.63
N GLN A 8 5.31 -8.04 1.62
CA GLN A 8 5.68 -7.85 0.22
C GLN A 8 5.51 -6.39 -0.23
N MET A 9 4.38 -5.76 0.10
CA MET A 9 4.12 -4.35 -0.20
C MET A 9 5.17 -3.44 0.46
N ARG A 10 5.44 -3.66 1.76
CA ARG A 10 6.47 -2.92 2.50
C ARG A 10 7.83 -3.02 1.80
N THR A 11 8.27 -4.24 1.52
CA THR A 11 9.57 -4.51 0.89
C THR A 11 9.68 -3.83 -0.47
N ALA A 12 8.64 -3.92 -1.30
CA ALA A 12 8.62 -3.30 -2.62
C ALA A 12 8.68 -1.76 -2.54
N LEU A 13 7.89 -1.16 -1.66
CA LEU A 13 7.84 0.29 -1.48
C LEU A 13 9.14 0.84 -0.88
N GLU A 14 9.72 0.16 0.10
CA GLU A 14 11.00 0.53 0.70
C GLU A 14 12.12 0.50 -0.33
N ARG A 15 12.19 -0.54 -1.16
CA ARG A 15 13.20 -0.67 -2.22
C ARG A 15 13.03 0.35 -3.34
N ALA A 16 11.79 0.59 -3.79
CA ALA A 16 11.53 1.43 -4.96
C ALA A 16 11.60 2.93 -4.64
N LEU A 17 11.18 3.33 -3.44
CA LEU A 17 10.93 4.74 -3.11
C LEU A 17 11.82 5.28 -1.99
N ALA A 18 12.53 4.41 -1.26
CA ALA A 18 13.34 4.77 -0.09
C ALA A 18 12.63 5.79 0.82
N PRO A 19 11.41 5.49 1.31
CA PRO A 19 10.60 6.43 2.03
C PRO A 19 11.21 6.76 3.39
N SER A 20 11.13 8.04 3.77
CA SER A 20 11.43 8.50 5.13
C SER A 20 10.36 8.08 6.14
N THR A 21 9.15 7.77 5.68
CA THR A 21 8.05 7.25 6.50
C THR A 21 7.16 6.36 5.66
N LEU A 22 6.79 5.19 6.16
CA LEU A 22 5.89 4.24 5.50
C LEU A 22 4.95 3.58 6.52
N GLU A 23 3.66 3.84 6.36
CA GLU A 23 2.57 3.21 7.09
C GLU A 23 1.68 2.44 6.10
N ILE A 24 1.36 1.19 6.45
CA ILE A 24 0.44 0.33 5.70
C ILE A 24 -0.59 -0.19 6.69
N VAL A 25 -1.87 0.07 6.43
CA VAL A 25 -3.01 -0.38 7.24
C VAL A 25 -3.84 -1.34 6.41
N ASP A 26 -4.04 -2.56 6.93
CA ASP A 26 -4.92 -3.58 6.35
C ASP A 26 -6.38 -3.32 6.79
N ASP A 27 -7.22 -2.95 5.83
CA ASP A 27 -8.65 -2.70 6.00
C ASP A 27 -9.51 -3.78 5.32
N SER A 28 -8.89 -4.92 4.99
CA SER A 28 -9.55 -6.04 4.28
C SER A 28 -10.70 -6.63 5.10
N ALA A 29 -10.60 -6.61 6.43
CA ALA A 29 -11.63 -7.14 7.32
C ALA A 29 -12.97 -6.39 7.23
N ARG A 30 -12.99 -5.10 6.85
CA ARG A 30 -14.24 -4.34 6.67
C ARG A 30 -15.07 -4.80 5.48
N HIS A 31 -14.54 -5.70 4.66
CA HIS A 31 -15.20 -6.24 3.48
C HIS A 31 -15.42 -7.76 3.58
N ALA A 32 -15.09 -8.36 4.74
CA ALA A 32 -15.35 -9.76 5.01
C ALA A 32 -16.87 -10.02 5.09
N GLY A 33 -17.42 -10.73 4.10
CA GLY A 33 -18.84 -11.14 4.07
C GLY A 33 -19.59 -10.85 2.77
N HIS A 34 -19.03 -10.09 1.83
CA HIS A 34 -19.65 -9.89 0.52
C HIS A 34 -19.25 -10.97 -0.50
N ALA A 35 -20.17 -11.34 -1.39
CA ALA A 35 -19.98 -12.36 -2.43
C ALA A 35 -18.78 -12.09 -3.37
N GLY A 36 -18.27 -10.84 -3.42
CA GLY A 36 -17.08 -10.44 -4.16
C GLY A 36 -15.74 -10.54 -3.41
N ALA A 37 -15.72 -10.95 -2.14
CA ALA A 37 -14.52 -11.03 -1.29
C ALA A 37 -13.64 -12.27 -1.59
N ARG A 38 -13.45 -12.63 -2.87
CA ARG A 38 -12.76 -13.85 -3.30
C ARG A 38 -11.29 -13.65 -3.71
N GLY A 39 -10.58 -12.66 -3.17
CA GLY A 39 -9.12 -12.64 -3.33
C GLY A 39 -8.40 -11.30 -3.25
N GLY A 40 -9.11 -10.17 -3.14
CA GLY A 40 -8.50 -8.85 -2.95
C GLY A 40 -8.47 -8.44 -1.48
N GLY A 41 -7.38 -7.78 -1.07
CA GLY A 41 -7.31 -7.05 0.21
C GLY A 41 -7.43 -5.55 -0.02
N HIS A 42 -7.93 -4.82 0.98
CA HIS A 42 -7.93 -3.35 0.98
C HIS A 42 -6.84 -2.86 1.90
N PHE A 43 -5.92 -2.06 1.36
CA PHE A 43 -4.81 -1.50 2.10
C PHE A 43 -4.77 -0.01 1.93
N LYS A 44 -4.64 0.71 3.04
CA LYS A 44 -4.33 2.14 3.04
C LYS A 44 -2.84 2.31 3.23
N VAL A 45 -2.19 2.99 2.29
CA VAL A 45 -0.75 3.28 2.35
C VAL A 45 -0.56 4.78 2.50
N THR A 46 0.17 5.18 3.54
CA THR A 46 0.63 6.55 3.75
C THR A 46 2.15 6.54 3.72
N LEU A 47 2.77 7.29 2.81
CA LEU A 47 4.22 7.31 2.68
C LEU A 47 4.78 8.68 2.30
N VAL A 48 5.97 8.99 2.83
CA VAL A 48 6.72 10.21 2.53
C VAL A 48 8.07 9.82 1.93
N ALA A 49 8.28 10.19 0.67
CA ALA A 49 9.50 9.87 -0.07
C ALA A 49 10.00 11.06 -0.89
N GLY A 50 11.32 11.24 -0.93
CA GLY A 50 11.97 12.24 -1.78
C GLY A 50 11.72 12.00 -3.27
N ALA A 51 11.48 10.74 -3.66
CA ALA A 51 11.12 10.33 -5.02
C ALA A 51 9.87 11.02 -5.58
N PHE A 52 9.01 11.58 -4.72
CA PHE A 52 7.81 12.32 -5.12
C PHE A 52 8.04 13.81 -5.39
N ARG A 53 9.23 14.33 -5.15
CA ARG A 53 9.54 15.74 -5.42
C ARG A 53 9.34 16.05 -6.91
N GLY A 54 8.59 17.11 -7.21
CA GLY A 54 8.27 17.52 -8.57
C GLY A 54 7.24 16.64 -9.29
N ARG A 55 6.72 15.58 -8.65
CA ARG A 55 5.67 14.72 -9.22
C ARG A 55 4.29 15.21 -8.84
N SER A 56 3.38 15.26 -9.80
CA SER A 56 1.95 15.49 -9.61
C SER A 56 1.30 14.33 -8.83
N ARG A 57 0.10 14.56 -8.29
CA ARG A 57 -0.64 13.52 -7.57
C ARG A 57 -0.87 12.27 -8.42
N LEU A 58 -1.17 12.44 -9.71
CA LEU A 58 -1.38 11.31 -10.61
C LEU A 58 -0.08 10.53 -10.84
N GLU A 59 1.04 11.20 -11.08
CA GLU A 59 2.35 10.54 -11.27
C GLU A 59 2.82 9.77 -10.03
N ARG A 60 2.45 10.20 -8.83
CA ARG A 60 2.79 9.47 -7.59
C ARG A 60 1.98 8.18 -7.43
N HIS A 61 0.79 8.11 -8.01
CA HIS A 61 -0.12 6.97 -7.90
C HIS A 61 0.05 5.96 -9.05
N ARG A 62 0.55 6.40 -10.21
CA ARG A 62 0.86 5.53 -11.36
C ARG A 62 2.14 4.75 -11.13
#